data_AF-A0A534J3E1-F1
#
_entry.id   AF-A0A534J3E1-F1
#
_cell.length_a   1.000
_cell.length_b   1.000
_cell.length_c   1.000
_cell.angle_alpha   90.00
_cell.angle_beta   90.00
_cell.angle_gamma   90.00
#
_symmetry.space_group_name_H-M   'P 1'
#
loop_
_entity.id
_entity.type
_entity.pdbx_description
1 polymer ?
#
loop_
_entity_poly.entity_id
_entity_poly.type
_entity_poly.pdbx_seq_one_letter_code
_entity_poly.pdbx_strand_id
1 'polypeptide(L)'
;MARKPIQTSVEFEARFPVKARVLWTIMCDHCEAEGELRIRMARNPAKGWDYRLADKDSFVDVHAVDASKVYEKVRAGEWIAGRLIVFGSLKKSWAKKVAMADAVLQDGTRLTGEVSLGGQHAQVDFGLFKAFLRFEDPAQMARVLKYEGIREGSFVVTDAQVDLQVDRWGRKDEVLRDKGRR
;
A
#
# COMPACT_ATOMS: atom_id res chain seq x y z
N MET A 1 23.93 7.29 -1.11
CA MET A 1 23.55 7.45 -2.53
C MET A 1 22.07 7.15 -2.66
N ALA A 2 21.26 8.11 -3.13
CA ALA A 2 19.84 7.87 -3.40
C ALA A 2 19.72 6.77 -4.48
N ARG A 3 18.93 5.72 -4.20
CA ARG A 3 18.72 4.63 -5.16
C ARG A 3 17.90 5.16 -6.34
N LYS A 4 18.24 4.75 -7.56
CA LYS A 4 17.40 5.06 -8.74
C LYS A 4 16.06 4.32 -8.61
N PRO A 5 14.93 4.98 -8.89
CA PRO A 5 13.62 4.33 -8.93
C PRO A 5 13.61 3.15 -9.89
N ILE A 6 12.87 2.09 -9.55
CA ILE A 6 12.59 1.01 -10.49
C ILE A 6 11.66 1.52 -11.60
N GLN A 7 12.04 1.24 -12.84
CA GLN A 7 11.21 1.47 -14.03
C GLN A 7 11.31 0.22 -14.91
N THR A 8 10.19 -0.46 -15.14
CA THR A 8 10.08 -1.71 -15.93
C THR A 8 8.72 -1.75 -16.63
N SER A 9 8.51 -2.75 -17.51
CA SER A 9 7.26 -2.89 -18.26
C SER A 9 6.09 -3.46 -17.44
N VAL A 10 6.35 -3.90 -16.20
CA VAL A 10 5.35 -4.52 -15.33
C VAL A 10 5.02 -3.60 -14.19
N GLU A 11 3.84 -3.01 -14.27
CA GLU A 11 3.31 -2.11 -13.26
C GLU A 11 2.17 -2.77 -12.50
N PHE A 12 1.89 -2.25 -11.31
CA PHE A 12 0.71 -2.64 -10.56
C PHE A 12 0.04 -1.44 -9.94
N GLU A 13 -1.25 -1.62 -9.67
CA GLU A 13 -2.04 -0.76 -8.82
C GLU A 13 -2.79 -1.65 -7.84
N ALA A 14 -2.53 -1.49 -6.55
CA ALA A 14 -3.22 -2.19 -5.49
C ALA A 14 -4.11 -1.22 -4.74
N ARG A 15 -5.41 -1.53 -4.64
CA ARG A 15 -6.37 -0.78 -3.84
C ARG A 15 -6.91 -1.68 -2.75
N PHE A 16 -6.80 -1.27 -1.50
CA PHE A 16 -7.35 -2.05 -0.40
C PHE A 16 -7.94 -1.15 0.69
N PRO A 17 -9.04 -1.60 1.32
CA PRO A 17 -9.69 -0.82 2.36
C PRO A 17 -8.76 -0.70 3.56
N VAL A 18 -8.69 0.51 4.11
CA VAL A 18 -7.95 0.81 5.32
C VAL A 18 -8.88 1.49 6.31
N LYS A 19 -8.73 1.11 7.57
CA LYS A 19 -9.11 1.95 8.68
C LYS A 19 -7.79 2.31 9.36
N ALA A 20 -7.58 3.59 9.67
CA ALA A 20 -6.35 4.03 10.33
C ALA A 20 -6.60 5.10 11.41
N ARG A 21 -5.64 5.28 12.32
CA ARG A 21 -5.58 6.37 13.29
C ARG A 21 -4.65 7.43 12.72
N VAL A 22 -5.08 8.68 12.75
CA VAL A 22 -4.30 9.80 12.23
C VAL A 22 -3.26 10.16 13.27
N LEU A 23 -1.99 10.17 12.85
CA LEU A 23 -0.86 10.60 13.67
C LEU A 23 -0.61 12.10 13.51
N TRP A 24 -0.61 12.59 12.27
CA TRP A 24 -0.57 14.01 11.95
C TRP A 24 -1.02 14.26 10.51
N THR A 25 -1.37 15.52 10.23
CA THR A 25 -1.72 16.04 8.91
C THR A 25 -0.94 17.33 8.68
N ILE A 26 -0.38 17.51 7.50
CA ILE A 26 0.30 18.76 7.08
C ILE A 26 -0.10 19.08 5.65
N MET A 27 -0.28 20.35 5.36
CA MET A 27 -0.43 20.84 4.00
C MET A 27 0.94 20.80 3.30
N CYS A 28 1.00 20.35 2.05
CA CYS A 28 2.25 20.32 1.32
C CYS A 28 2.80 21.75 1.11
N ASP A 29 3.97 22.02 1.68
CA ASP A 29 4.64 23.32 1.64
C ASP A 29 5.00 23.78 0.21
N HIS A 30 5.02 22.87 -0.76
CA HIS A 30 5.44 23.16 -2.13
C HIS A 30 4.27 23.49 -3.08
N CYS A 31 3.16 22.75 -3.01
CA CYS A 31 2.04 22.95 -3.93
C CYS A 31 0.85 23.66 -3.30
N GLU A 32 0.75 23.69 -1.96
CA GLU A 32 -0.40 24.22 -1.18
C GLU A 32 -1.79 23.70 -1.61
N ALA A 33 -1.84 22.70 -2.50
CA ALA A 33 -3.05 22.17 -3.10
C ALA A 33 -3.38 20.75 -2.61
N GLU A 34 -2.37 20.07 -2.05
CA GLU A 34 -2.42 18.73 -1.49
C GLU A 34 -1.89 18.74 -0.07
N GLY A 35 -2.16 17.68 0.68
CA GLY A 35 -1.64 17.52 2.03
C GLY A 35 -1.31 16.07 2.31
N GLU A 36 -0.39 15.91 3.25
CA GLU A 36 0.14 14.64 3.67
C GLU A 36 -0.57 14.19 4.93
N LEU A 37 -1.01 12.94 4.95
CA LEU A 37 -1.46 12.29 6.17
C LEU A 37 -0.45 11.23 6.56
N ARG A 38 -0.03 11.28 7.83
CA ARG A 38 0.57 10.13 8.47
C ARG A 38 -0.49 9.41 9.28
N ILE A 39 -0.71 8.15 8.95
CA ILE A 39 -1.71 7.30 9.56
C ILE A 39 -1.05 6.04 10.11
N ARG A 40 -1.65 5.45 11.14
CA ARG A 40 -1.26 4.15 11.68
C ARG A 40 -2.37 3.16 11.45
N MET A 41 -2.06 2.04 10.80
CA MET A 41 -3.00 0.95 10.57
C MET A 41 -2.45 -0.37 11.10
N ALA A 42 -3.33 -1.33 11.34
CA ALA A 42 -2.93 -2.69 11.67
C ALA A 42 -2.18 -3.33 10.50
N ARG A 43 -1.10 -4.06 10.78
CA ARG A 43 -0.34 -4.78 9.74
C ARG A 43 -1.17 -5.89 9.09
N ASN A 44 -2.11 -6.47 9.83
CA ASN A 44 -3.09 -7.42 9.31
C ASN A 44 -4.51 -6.86 9.45
N PRO A 45 -5.09 -6.31 8.38
CA PRO A 45 -6.45 -5.74 8.40
C PRO A 45 -7.53 -6.77 8.77
N ALA A 46 -7.32 -8.05 8.47
CA ALA A 46 -8.27 -9.13 8.77
C ALA A 46 -8.31 -9.49 10.27
N LYS A 47 -7.26 -9.16 11.04
CA LYS A 47 -7.25 -9.27 12.50
C LYS A 47 -7.97 -8.08 13.19
N GLY A 48 -8.55 -7.18 12.41
CA GLY A 48 -9.23 -5.99 12.92
C GLY A 48 -8.26 -5.02 13.57
N TRP A 49 -8.77 -4.26 14.55
CA TRP A 49 -8.04 -3.15 15.17
C TRP A 49 -7.36 -3.47 16.50
N ASP A 50 -7.03 -4.74 16.70
CA ASP A 50 -6.28 -5.20 17.87
C ASP A 50 -4.77 -5.00 17.68
N TYR A 51 -4.35 -3.73 17.54
CA TYR A 51 -2.93 -3.35 17.54
C TYR A 51 -2.49 -3.00 18.95
N ARG A 52 -1.29 -3.45 19.33
CA ARG A 52 -0.67 -3.12 20.62
C ARG A 52 0.49 -2.15 20.36
N LEU A 53 0.47 -0.99 21.01
CA LEU A 53 1.53 0.03 20.83
C LEU A 53 2.95 -0.52 21.13
N ALA A 54 3.06 -1.45 22.08
CA ALA A 54 4.30 -2.11 22.43
C ALA A 54 4.79 -3.11 21.37
N ASP A 55 3.90 -3.59 20.50
CA ASP A 55 4.20 -4.54 19.43
C ASP A 55 4.27 -3.82 18.08
N LYS A 56 5.50 -3.42 17.71
CA LYS A 56 5.76 -2.73 16.44
C LYS A 56 5.50 -3.59 15.21
N ASP A 57 5.41 -4.91 15.36
CA ASP A 57 5.06 -5.80 14.26
C ASP A 57 3.54 -5.86 14.04
N SER A 58 2.74 -5.40 15.01
CA SER A 58 1.28 -5.34 14.90
C SER A 58 0.74 -4.19 14.04
N PHE A 59 1.58 -3.18 13.74
CA PHE A 59 1.17 -1.99 12.98
C PHE A 59 2.15 -1.62 11.86
N VAL A 60 1.66 -0.77 10.97
CA VAL A 60 2.47 -0.04 10.00
C VAL A 60 2.04 1.42 10.01
N ASP A 61 3.02 2.31 10.02
CA ASP A 61 2.78 3.72 9.75
C ASP A 61 2.78 3.90 8.24
N VAL A 62 1.82 4.67 7.75
CA VAL A 62 1.69 5.01 6.34
C VAL A 62 1.78 6.53 6.23
N HIS A 63 2.62 7.01 5.34
CA HIS A 63 2.72 8.41 4.95
C HIS A 63 2.27 8.49 3.50
N ALA A 64 1.11 9.10 3.30
CA ALA A 64 0.45 9.13 2.00
C ALA A 64 -0.01 10.54 1.67
N VAL A 65 -0.06 10.83 0.38
CA VAL A 65 -0.68 12.06 -0.13
C VAL A 65 -2.19 11.87 -0.19
N ASP A 66 -2.93 12.90 0.22
CA ASP A 66 -4.37 12.97 0.10
C ASP A 66 -4.78 14.06 -0.89
N ALA A 67 -5.20 13.63 -2.08
CA ALA A 67 -5.73 14.49 -3.13
C ALA A 67 -7.17 14.98 -2.85
N SER A 68 -7.86 14.45 -1.83
CA SER A 68 -9.27 14.77 -1.53
C SER A 68 -9.45 15.96 -0.57
N LYS A 69 -8.36 16.63 -0.16
CA LYS A 69 -8.34 17.77 0.77
C LYS A 69 -8.92 17.47 2.15
N VAL A 70 -9.00 16.20 2.52
CA VAL A 70 -9.47 15.77 3.84
C VAL A 70 -8.45 16.12 4.93
N TYR A 71 -7.17 16.26 4.58
CA TYR A 71 -6.10 16.77 5.46
C TYR A 71 -6.41 18.11 6.15
N GLU A 72 -7.21 18.99 5.54
CA GLU A 72 -7.61 20.29 6.12
C GLU A 72 -8.56 20.13 7.31
N LYS A 73 -9.35 19.04 7.33
CA LYS A 73 -10.45 18.82 8.27
C LYS A 73 -10.09 17.83 9.36
N VAL A 74 -9.34 16.80 9.00
CA VAL A 74 -8.94 15.75 9.93
C VAL A 74 -7.90 16.28 10.92
N ARG A 75 -7.94 15.75 12.14
CA ARG A 75 -7.01 16.11 13.22
C ARG A 75 -6.24 14.89 13.72
N ALA A 76 -5.04 15.14 14.24
CA ALA A 76 -4.25 14.13 14.93
C ALA A 76 -5.09 13.50 16.07
N GLY A 77 -5.06 12.16 16.16
CA GLY A 77 -5.85 11.41 17.13
C GLY A 77 -7.21 10.94 16.63
N GLU A 78 -7.75 11.53 15.56
CA GLU A 78 -8.96 11.04 14.90
C GLU A 78 -8.70 9.73 14.15
N TRP A 79 -9.78 9.11 13.71
CA TRP A 79 -9.77 7.88 12.94
C TRP A 79 -10.29 8.15 11.55
N ILE A 80 -9.78 7.40 10.58
CA ILE A 80 -10.22 7.44 9.19
C ILE A 80 -10.58 6.03 8.71
N ALA A 81 -11.50 5.97 7.76
CA ALA A 81 -11.78 4.81 6.92
C ALA A 81 -11.71 5.26 5.46
N GLY A 82 -11.11 4.44 4.62
CA GLY A 82 -10.87 4.79 3.23
C GLY A 82 -10.19 3.67 2.47
N ARG A 83 -9.42 4.02 1.45
CA ARG A 83 -8.63 3.09 0.65
C ARG A 83 -7.20 3.57 0.55
N LEU A 84 -6.27 2.66 0.77
CA LEU A 84 -4.89 2.88 0.38
C LEU A 84 -4.72 2.44 -1.06
N ILE A 85 -4.03 3.28 -1.84
CA ILE A 85 -3.72 3.02 -3.24
C ILE A 85 -2.20 2.98 -3.34
N VAL A 86 -1.66 1.83 -3.73
CA VAL A 86 -0.22 1.63 -3.85
C VAL A 86 0.10 1.26 -5.30
N PHE A 87 1.05 1.97 -5.89
CA PHE A 87 1.47 1.80 -7.26
C PHE A 87 2.99 1.66 -7.36
N GLY A 88 3.46 1.11 -8.46
CA GLY A 88 4.88 1.01 -8.75
C GLY A 88 5.20 0.01 -9.85
N SER A 89 6.48 -0.02 -10.24
CA SER A 89 7.01 -0.92 -11.26
C SER A 89 7.79 -2.08 -10.62
N LEU A 90 7.65 -3.27 -11.21
CA LEU A 90 8.16 -4.52 -10.67
C LEU A 90 9.42 -4.96 -11.39
N LYS A 91 10.46 -5.26 -10.62
CA LYS A 91 11.67 -5.87 -11.13
C LYS A 91 11.95 -7.19 -10.43
N LYS A 92 12.39 -8.20 -11.16
CA LYS A 92 12.86 -9.46 -10.56
C LYS A 92 13.92 -9.20 -9.48
N SER A 93 13.77 -9.91 -8.36
CA SER A 93 14.69 -9.91 -7.25
C SER A 93 15.24 -11.32 -6.98
N TRP A 94 16.45 -11.36 -6.44
CA TRP A 94 17.06 -12.59 -5.90
C TRP A 94 16.80 -12.77 -4.41
N ALA A 95 16.00 -11.88 -3.82
CA ALA A 95 15.49 -12.05 -2.47
C ALA A 95 14.74 -13.38 -2.34
N LYS A 96 14.69 -13.91 -1.11
CA LYS A 96 14.03 -15.18 -0.78
C LYS A 96 12.95 -15.04 0.28
N LYS A 97 12.48 -13.80 0.52
CA LYS A 97 11.45 -13.51 1.51
C LYS A 97 10.68 -12.25 1.15
N VAL A 98 9.41 -12.24 1.51
CA VAL A 98 8.59 -11.03 1.56
C VAL A 98 9.13 -10.10 2.63
N ALA A 99 9.32 -8.83 2.30
CA ALA A 99 9.88 -7.85 3.22
C ALA A 99 9.55 -6.41 2.81
N MET A 100 9.41 -5.56 3.82
CA MET A 100 9.44 -4.11 3.70
C MET A 100 10.72 -3.63 4.38
N ALA A 101 11.55 -2.85 3.68
CA ALA A 101 12.85 -2.44 4.21
C ALA A 101 12.70 -1.51 5.42
N ASP A 102 11.69 -0.64 5.39
CA ASP A 102 11.43 0.39 6.39
C ASP A 102 10.23 0.03 7.28
N ALA A 103 10.08 0.73 8.41
CA ALA A 103 8.92 0.58 9.29
C ALA A 103 7.71 1.42 8.85
N VAL A 104 7.89 2.24 7.82
CA VAL A 104 6.91 3.18 7.29
C VAL A 104 6.68 2.86 5.81
N LEU A 105 5.42 2.81 5.39
CA LEU A 105 5.04 2.76 3.99
C LEU A 105 4.80 4.18 3.49
N GLN A 106 5.67 4.64 2.61
CA GLN A 106 5.66 5.97 2.01
C GLN A 106 6.22 5.92 0.58
N ASP A 107 6.17 7.03 -0.14
CA ASP A 107 6.80 7.13 -1.45
C ASP A 107 8.28 6.74 -1.40
N GLY A 108 8.69 5.93 -2.38
CA GLY A 108 10.04 5.36 -2.47
C GLY A 108 10.30 4.16 -1.55
N THR A 109 9.32 3.70 -0.76
CA THR A 109 9.50 2.53 0.11
C THR A 109 9.76 1.29 -0.74
N ARG A 110 10.90 0.61 -0.48
CA ARG A 110 11.24 -0.63 -1.16
C ARG A 110 10.44 -1.79 -0.58
N LEU A 111 9.59 -2.39 -1.41
CA LEU A 111 8.86 -3.62 -1.08
C LEU A 111 9.43 -4.81 -1.84
N THR A 112 9.48 -5.96 -1.18
CA THR A 112 9.76 -7.26 -1.80
C THR A 112 8.53 -8.13 -1.64
N GLY A 113 8.02 -8.65 -2.75
CA GLY A 113 6.84 -9.51 -2.76
C GLY A 113 7.10 -10.83 -3.46
N GLU A 114 6.31 -11.83 -3.11
CA GLU A 114 6.32 -13.16 -3.72
C GLU A 114 5.27 -13.24 -4.83
N VAL A 115 5.65 -13.83 -5.96
CA VAL A 115 4.82 -13.94 -7.15
C VAL A 115 4.02 -15.23 -7.11
N SER A 116 2.71 -15.10 -7.33
CA SER A 116 1.80 -16.20 -7.59
C SER A 116 1.08 -15.98 -8.91
N LEU A 117 1.13 -16.96 -9.79
CA LEU A 117 0.62 -17.00 -11.15
C LEU A 117 -0.50 -18.04 -11.22
N GLY A 118 -1.65 -17.62 -11.70
CA GLY A 118 -2.71 -18.50 -12.14
C GLY A 118 -2.80 -18.53 -13.67
N GLY A 119 -3.69 -19.37 -14.20
CA GLY A 119 -3.83 -19.53 -15.67
C GLY A 119 -4.21 -18.24 -16.42
N GLN A 120 -4.82 -17.27 -15.73
CA GLN A 120 -5.25 -15.98 -16.32
C GLN A 120 -4.95 -14.77 -15.42
N HIS A 121 -4.18 -14.93 -14.35
CA HIS A 121 -3.87 -13.84 -13.44
C HIS A 121 -2.44 -13.97 -12.95
N ALA A 122 -1.81 -12.84 -12.65
CA ALA A 122 -0.59 -12.79 -11.87
C ALA A 122 -0.80 -11.87 -10.68
N GLN A 123 -0.27 -12.27 -9.54
CA GLN A 123 -0.41 -11.55 -8.29
C GLN A 123 0.94 -11.49 -7.60
N VAL A 124 1.17 -10.41 -6.87
CA VAL A 124 2.31 -10.26 -5.97
C VAL A 124 1.79 -10.09 -4.55
N ASP A 125 2.27 -10.91 -3.63
CA ASP A 125 2.02 -10.76 -2.20
C ASP A 125 3.19 -10.01 -1.55
N PHE A 126 2.94 -8.77 -1.12
CA PHE A 126 3.91 -7.94 -0.41
C PHE A 126 3.82 -8.11 1.12
N GLY A 127 3.00 -9.04 1.60
CA GLY A 127 2.74 -9.33 3.01
C GLY A 127 1.75 -8.35 3.65
N LEU A 128 1.79 -7.07 3.26
CA LEU A 128 0.84 -6.06 3.72
C LEU A 128 -0.44 -6.05 2.88
N PHE A 129 -0.29 -6.27 1.58
CA PHE A 129 -1.37 -6.31 0.61
C PHE A 129 -0.98 -7.21 -0.57
N LYS A 130 -1.98 -7.57 -1.36
CA LYS A 130 -1.82 -8.31 -2.60
C LYS A 130 -2.08 -7.38 -3.78
N ALA A 131 -1.18 -7.37 -4.74
CA ALA A 131 -1.31 -6.61 -5.98
C ALA A 131 -1.65 -7.56 -7.13
N PHE A 132 -2.73 -7.28 -7.84
CA PHE A 132 -3.06 -8.00 -9.07
C PHE A 132 -2.45 -7.26 -10.26
N LEU A 133 -1.68 -7.99 -11.05
CA LEU A 133 -1.11 -7.46 -12.29
C LEU A 133 -2.16 -7.55 -13.39
N ARG A 134 -2.37 -6.47 -14.12
CA ARG A 134 -3.31 -6.42 -15.22
C ARG A 134 -2.56 -6.59 -16.52
N PHE A 135 -2.99 -7.58 -17.30
CA PHE A 135 -2.53 -7.85 -18.65
C PHE A 135 -3.74 -7.86 -19.57
N GLU A 136 -3.53 -7.55 -20.85
CA GLU A 136 -4.58 -7.54 -21.88
C GLU A 136 -5.13 -8.94 -22.10
N ASP A 137 -4.25 -9.95 -22.16
CA ASP A 137 -4.60 -11.35 -22.36
C ASP A 137 -3.52 -12.29 -21.78
N PRO A 138 -3.82 -13.60 -21.62
CA PRO A 138 -2.87 -14.56 -21.06
C PRO A 138 -1.58 -14.76 -21.89
N ALA A 139 -1.62 -14.58 -23.21
CA ALA A 139 -0.43 -14.70 -24.05
C ALA A 139 0.49 -13.48 -23.89
N GLN A 140 -0.09 -12.28 -23.79
CA GLN A 140 0.62 -11.05 -23.44
C GLN A 140 1.28 -11.19 -22.06
N MET A 141 0.54 -11.67 -21.05
CA MET A 141 1.06 -11.96 -19.71
C MET A 141 2.28 -12.89 -19.78
N ALA A 142 2.16 -14.04 -20.45
CA ALA A 142 3.24 -15.02 -20.54
C ALA A 142 4.51 -14.44 -21.20
N ARG A 143 4.35 -13.63 -22.26
CA ARG A 143 5.48 -12.96 -22.93
C ARG A 143 6.17 -11.96 -22.03
N VAL A 144 5.40 -11.07 -21.37
CA VAL A 144 5.94 -10.01 -20.51
C VAL A 144 6.65 -10.61 -19.30
N LEU A 145 6.01 -11.54 -18.59
CA LEU A 145 6.62 -12.20 -17.43
C LEU A 145 7.90 -12.96 -17.82
N LYS A 146 7.91 -13.63 -18.97
CA LYS A 146 9.11 -14.31 -19.50
C LYS A 146 10.23 -13.32 -19.80
N TYR A 147 9.93 -12.20 -20.44
CA TYR A 147 10.91 -11.15 -20.77
C TYR A 147 11.54 -10.55 -19.50
N GLU A 148 10.73 -10.29 -18.48
CA GLU A 148 11.17 -9.73 -17.19
C GLU A 148 11.76 -10.78 -16.24
N GLY A 149 11.76 -12.05 -16.66
CA GLY A 149 12.30 -13.16 -15.89
C GLY A 149 11.51 -13.49 -14.61
N ILE A 150 10.26 -13.05 -14.53
CA ILE A 150 9.33 -13.28 -13.42
C ILE A 150 8.65 -14.64 -13.60
N ARG A 151 8.60 -15.43 -12.52
CA ARG A 151 8.08 -16.81 -12.52
C ARG A 151 7.28 -17.09 -11.26
N GLU A 152 6.52 -18.18 -11.26
CA GLU A 152 5.87 -18.69 -10.04
C GLU A 152 6.88 -18.85 -8.89
N GLY A 153 6.50 -18.38 -7.70
CA GLY A 153 7.34 -18.45 -6.49
C GLY A 153 8.61 -17.60 -6.55
N SER A 154 8.79 -16.79 -7.60
CA SER A 154 9.90 -15.83 -7.65
C SER A 154 9.59 -14.59 -6.83
N PHE A 155 10.62 -13.83 -6.49
CA PHE A 155 10.47 -12.57 -5.77
C PHE A 155 10.65 -11.39 -6.71
N VAL A 156 9.87 -10.35 -6.49
CA VAL A 156 9.97 -9.07 -7.18
C VAL A 156 10.17 -7.95 -6.18
N VAL A 157 10.77 -6.86 -6.64
CA VAL A 157 10.92 -5.62 -5.87
C VAL A 157 10.26 -4.47 -6.60
N THR A 158 9.75 -3.51 -5.82
CA THR A 158 9.20 -2.24 -6.29
C THR A 158 9.66 -1.11 -5.36
N ASP A 159 9.77 0.10 -5.90
CA ASP A 159 9.71 1.33 -5.11
C ASP A 159 8.26 1.81 -5.15
N ALA A 160 7.59 1.76 -4.00
CA ALA A 160 6.17 2.07 -3.90
C ALA A 160 5.91 3.57 -4.00
N GLN A 161 4.78 3.93 -4.58
CA GLN A 161 4.15 5.24 -4.44
C GLN A 161 2.79 5.04 -3.77
N VAL A 162 2.41 5.95 -2.88
CA VAL A 162 1.38 5.70 -1.86
C VAL A 162 0.42 6.88 -1.76
N ASP A 163 -0.80 6.64 -2.22
CA ASP A 163 -1.91 7.58 -2.09
C ASP A 163 -2.95 7.07 -1.09
N LEU A 164 -3.69 8.02 -0.51
CA LEU A 164 -4.77 7.74 0.40
C LEU A 164 -6.07 8.43 -0.07
N GLN A 165 -7.11 7.63 -0.24
CA GLN A 165 -8.47 8.13 -0.44
C GLN A 165 -9.26 7.97 0.87
N VAL A 166 -9.62 9.08 1.51
CA VAL A 166 -10.41 9.06 2.75
C VAL A 166 -11.91 9.13 2.43
N ASP A 167 -12.66 8.11 2.86
CA ASP A 167 -14.12 8.03 2.67
C ASP A 167 -14.90 8.58 3.88
N ARG A 168 -14.36 8.39 5.10
CA ARG A 168 -14.98 8.79 6.38
C ARG A 168 -13.90 9.07 7.42
N TRP A 169 -14.15 10.03 8.31
CA TRP A 169 -13.33 10.28 9.49
C TRP A 169 -14.18 10.60 10.73
N GLY A 170 -13.57 10.58 11.92
CA GLY A 170 -14.22 10.95 13.17
C GLY A 170 -13.67 10.18 14.38
N ARG A 171 -14.53 9.92 15.37
CA ARG A 171 -14.14 9.18 16.58
C ARG A 171 -13.90 7.71 16.26
N LYS A 172 -13.08 7.05 17.10
CA LYS A 172 -12.75 5.62 16.97
C LYS A 172 -13.99 4.76 16.74
N ASP A 173 -14.97 4.83 17.63
CA ASP A 173 -16.13 3.94 17.56
C ASP A 173 -17.02 4.21 16.34
N GLU A 174 -17.09 5.46 15.88
CA GLU A 174 -17.85 5.84 14.68
C GLU A 174 -17.21 5.24 13.42
N VAL A 175 -15.88 5.25 13.36
CA VAL A 175 -15.09 4.82 12.19
C VAL A 175 -14.83 3.32 12.19
N LEU A 176 -14.67 2.71 13.37
CA LEU A 176 -14.33 1.30 13.48
C LEU A 176 -15.53 0.39 13.41
N ARG A 177 -16.70 0.82 13.88
CA ARG A 177 -17.94 0.07 13.68
C ARG A 177 -18.19 -0.08 12.19
N ASP A 178 -18.25 -1.33 11.74
CA ASP A 178 -18.79 -1.64 10.43
C ASP A 178 -20.22 -1.10 10.40
N LYS A 179 -20.63 -0.51 9.27
CA LYS A 179 -22.06 -0.28 9.03
C LYS A 179 -22.69 -1.66 9.15
N GLY A 180 -23.33 -1.93 10.28
CA GLY A 180 -24.06 -3.17 10.46
C GLY A 180 -24.96 -3.34 9.25
N ARG A 181 -24.84 -4.49 8.58
CA ARG A 181 -25.83 -4.95 7.60
C ARG A 181 -27.20 -4.77 8.26
N ARG A 182 -27.92 -3.74 7.83
CA ARG A 182 -29.38 -3.76 7.84
C ARG A 182 -29.81 -4.37 6.53
#